data_AF-A0A496T2V7-F1
#
_entry.id   AF-A0A496T2V7-F1
#
_cell.length_a   1.000
_cell.length_b   1.000
_cell.length_c   1.000
_cell.angle_alpha   90.00
_cell.angle_beta   90.00
_cell.angle_gamma   90.00
#
_symmetry.space_group_name_H-M   'P 1'
#
loop_
_entity.id
_entity.type
_entity.pdbx_description
1 polymer ?
#
loop_
_entity_poly.entity_id
_entity_poly.type
_entity_poly.pdbx_seq_one_letter_code
_entity_poly.pdbx_strand_id
1 'polypeptide(L)' 'MPVSINEKVMHGEPVVAGTRVPVKVVLGSLAAGMSFEEVMEEYDIT' A
#
# COMPACT_ATOMS: atom_id res chain seq x y z
N MET A 1 7.28 -0.98 5.49
CA MET A 1 6.57 -1.10 4.20
C MET A 1 7.49 -1.45 3.02
N PRO A 2 8.02 -2.69 2.94
CA PRO A 2 8.63 -3.18 1.71
C PRO A 2 7.60 -3.28 0.58
N VAL A 3 8.02 -3.09 -0.67
CA VAL A 3 7.15 -3.20 -1.86
C VAL A 3 7.46 -4.51 -2.58
N SER A 4 6.43 -5.20 -3.06
CA SER A 4 6.57 -6.37 -3.92
C SER A 4 5.79 -6.21 -5.23
N ILE A 5 6.31 -6.84 -6.28
CA ILE A 5 5.70 -6.86 -7.61
C ILE A 5 5.67 -8.33 -8.05
N ASN A 6 4.50 -8.83 -8.39
CA ASN A 6 4.31 -10.20 -8.85
C ASN A 6 3.12 -10.24 -9.81
N GLU A 7 3.30 -10.71 -11.05
CA GLU A 7 2.24 -10.79 -12.07
C GLU A 7 1.00 -11.58 -11.60
N LYS A 8 1.19 -12.54 -10.68
CA LYS A 8 0.10 -13.35 -10.10
C LYS A 8 -0.67 -12.65 -8.98
N VAL A 9 -0.20 -11.48 -8.51
CA VAL A 9 -0.81 -10.69 -7.43
C VAL A 9 -1.16 -9.31 -8.00
N MET A 10 -2.44 -8.93 -7.97
CA MET A 10 -2.91 -7.63 -8.50
C MET A 10 -2.39 -7.33 -9.92
N HIS A 11 -2.28 -8.36 -10.78
CA HIS A 11 -1.81 -8.24 -12.16
C HIS A 11 -0.42 -7.57 -12.31
N GLY A 12 0.46 -7.74 -11.32
CA GLY A 12 1.79 -7.10 -11.34
C GLY A 12 1.78 -5.64 -10.88
N GLU A 13 0.68 -5.16 -10.31
CA GLU A 13 0.66 -3.86 -9.66
C GLU A 13 1.58 -3.88 -8.42
N PRO A 14 2.41 -2.84 -8.20
CA PRO A 14 3.18 -2.71 -6.96
C PRO A 14 2.27 -2.61 -5.74
N VAL A 15 2.46 -3.53 -4.81
CA VAL A 15 1.72 -3.60 -3.55
C VAL A 15 2.68 -3.56 -2.36
N VAL A 16 2.15 -3.21 -1.20
CA VAL A 16 2.87 -3.42 0.06
C VAL A 16 3.05 -4.93 0.26
N ALA A 17 4.30 -5.35 0.49
CA ALA A 17 4.62 -6.77 0.50
C ALA A 17 3.86 -7.51 1.60
N GLY A 18 3.32 -8.68 1.25
CA GLY A 18 2.47 -9.46 2.16
C GLY A 18 1.00 -9.04 2.17
N THR A 19 0.63 -7.97 1.45
CA THR A 19 -0.74 -7.48 1.39
C THR A 19 -1.22 -7.40 -0.06
N ARG A 20 -2.46 -6.95 -0.26
CA ARG A 20 -2.99 -6.55 -1.58
C ARG A 20 -3.27 -5.05 -1.65
N VAL A 21 -2.61 -4.27 -0.81
CA VAL A 21 -2.77 -2.80 -0.75
C VAL A 21 -1.83 -2.18 -1.78
N PRO A 22 -2.36 -1.55 -2.86
CA PRO A 22 -1.52 -0.92 -3.87
C PRO A 22 -0.76 0.28 -3.32
N VAL A 23 0.48 0.46 -3.77
CA VAL A 23 1.29 1.63 -3.38
C VAL A 23 0.61 2.95 -3.77
N LYS A 24 -0.14 2.97 -4.88
CA LYS A 24 -0.91 4.17 -5.30
C LYS A 24 -1.98 4.59 -4.29
N VAL A 25 -2.56 3.64 -3.54
CA VAL A 25 -3.57 3.93 -2.51
C VAL A 25 -2.90 4.62 -1.34
N VAL A 26 -1.79 4.07 -0.85
CA VAL A 26 -0.96 4.67 0.21
C VAL A 26 -0.55 6.11 -0.17
N LEU A 27 -0.03 6.32 -1.38
CA LEU A 27 0.35 7.65 -1.86
C LEU A 27 -0.85 8.60 -1.98
N GLY A 28 -2.01 8.11 -2.43
CA GLY A 28 -3.24 8.89 -2.51
C GLY A 28 -3.72 9.35 -1.13
N SER A 29 -3.68 8.47 -0.13
CA SER A 29 -4.06 8.78 1.25
C SER A 29 -3.12 9.79 1.90
N LEU A 30 -1.81 9.64 1.72
CA LEU A 30 -0.82 10.62 2.18
C LEU A 30 -1.02 11.98 1.49
N ALA A 31 -1.30 11.98 0.18
CA ALA A 31 -1.59 13.21 -0.57
C ALA A 31 -2.91 13.86 -0.12
N ALA A 32 -3.88 13.08 0.38
CA ALA A 32 -5.12 13.56 0.97
C ALA A 32 -4.95 14.12 2.39
N GLY A 33 -3.75 14.04 2.97
CA GLY A 33 -3.41 14.62 4.26
C GLY A 33 -3.38 13.63 5.44
N MET A 34 -3.51 12.32 5.19
CA MET A 34 -3.29 11.33 6.24
C MET A 34 -1.82 11.27 6.63
N SER A 35 -1.55 11.04 7.92
CA SER A 35 -0.25 10.65 8.44
C SER A 35 0.11 9.21 8.06
N PHE A 36 1.38 8.83 8.20
CA PHE A 36 1.81 7.45 7.95
C PHE A 36 1.14 6.48 8.93
N GLU A 37 1.01 6.87 10.19
CA GLU A 37 0.37 6.08 11.24
C GLU A 37 -1.10 5.79 10.91
N GLU A 38 -1.86 6.80 10.48
CA GLU A 38 -3.26 6.63 10.06
C GLU A 38 -3.39 5.70 8.84
N VAL A 39 -2.49 5.83 7.86
CA VAL A 39 -2.51 4.94 6.69
C VAL A 39 -2.15 3.49 7.07
N MET A 40 -1.22 3.30 7.99
CA MET A 40 -0.85 1.98 8.48
C MET A 40 -1.99 1.32 9.25
N GLU A 41 -2.71 2.08 10.08
CA GLU A 41 -3.88 1.60 10.83
C GLU A 41 -5.07 1.30 9.91
N GLU A 42 -5.40 2.21 8.98
CA GLU A 42 -6.54 2.08 8.06
C GLU A 42 -6.42 0.84 7.16
N TYR A 43 -5.21 0.52 6.70
CA TYR A 43 -4.97 -0.58 5.77
C TYR A 43 -4.32 -1.82 6.40
N ASP A 44 -4.09 -1.83 7.72
CA ASP A 44 -3.41 -2.90 8.47
C ASP A 44 -2.07 -3.29 7.83
N ILE A 45 -1.20 -2.30 7.60
CA ILE A 45 0.09 -2.45 6.91
C ILE A 45 1.26 -1.94 7.76
N THR A 46 2.47 -2.53 7.58
CA THR A 46 3.70 -2.20 8.33
C THR A 46 4.94 -2.07 7.44
#